data_AF-A0A8T3X0G5-F1
#
_entry.id   AF-A0A8T3X0G5-F1
#
_cell.length_a   1.000
_cell.length_b   1.000
_cell.length_c   1.000
_cell.angle_alpha   90.00
_cell.angle_beta   90.00
_cell.angle_gamma   90.00
#
_symmetry.space_group_name_H-M   'P 1'
#
loop_
_entity.id
_entity.type
_entity.pdbx_description
1 polymer ?
#
loop_
_entity_poly.entity_id
_entity_poly.type
_entity_poly.pdbx_seq_one_letter_code
_entity_poly.pdbx_strand_id
1 'polypeptide(L)'
;MLEALWGFKTVSLFDVWSIEHFLTGISVGHAVKKGNRKHMGRISPHVDLNHKGIIRFDVAGVLLLGFLWETVEHYLEEGLWGEKVAFWFQGVEHWSNRLISDPLLLVVGYLVSFKYPQWVIPARLLSLAWFIVHVFIFPHSMYLHTLLTG
;
A
#
# COMPACT_ATOMS: atom_id res chain seq x y z
N MET A 1 19.48 -13.59 7.73
CA MET A 1 18.10 -14.13 7.60
C MET A 1 17.05 -13.09 7.96
N LEU A 2 17.18 -12.38 9.09
CA LEU A 2 16.22 -11.32 9.44
C LEU A 2 16.20 -10.17 8.41
N GLU A 3 17.35 -9.76 7.89
CA GLU A 3 17.49 -8.70 6.88
C GLU A 3 16.77 -8.99 5.55
N ALA A 4 16.64 -10.27 5.18
CA ALA A 4 15.90 -10.65 3.98
C ALA A 4 14.38 -10.56 4.19
N LEU A 5 13.92 -10.65 5.45
CA LEU A 5 12.51 -10.53 5.79
C LEU A 5 12.12 -9.07 6.05
N TRP A 6 12.90 -8.35 6.87
CA TRP A 6 12.65 -6.97 7.26
C TRP A 6 13.95 -6.18 7.18
N GLY A 7 14.00 -5.16 6.34
CA GLY A 7 15.28 -4.55 6.02
C GLY A 7 15.20 -3.31 5.14
N PHE A 8 16.30 -3.07 4.43
CA PHE A 8 16.37 -2.06 3.41
C PHE A 8 15.60 -2.53 2.16
N LYS A 9 14.84 -1.63 1.53
CA LYS A 9 13.92 -1.95 0.42
C LYS A 9 14.55 -2.70 -0.76
N THR A 10 15.84 -2.53 -0.99
CA THR A 10 16.57 -3.13 -2.12
C THR A 10 16.84 -4.62 -1.94
N VAL A 11 16.74 -5.15 -0.72
CA VAL A 11 17.12 -6.55 -0.39
C VAL A 11 16.08 -7.30 0.42
N SER A 12 15.11 -6.62 1.01
CA SER A 12 14.19 -7.20 1.98
C SER A 12 12.80 -7.41 1.41
N LEU A 13 12.07 -8.36 2.00
CA LEU A 13 10.69 -8.66 1.66
C LEU A 13 9.71 -7.65 2.24
N PHE A 14 10.05 -7.01 3.36
CA PHE A 14 9.27 -5.97 4.02
C PHE A 14 10.22 -4.87 4.47
N ASP A 15 9.72 -3.65 4.48
CA ASP A 15 10.46 -2.48 4.90
C ASP A 15 9.57 -1.51 5.69
N VAL A 16 10.10 -0.32 5.99
CA VAL A 16 9.34 0.69 6.73
C VAL A 16 8.06 1.14 6.02
N TRP A 17 7.99 1.03 4.69
CA TRP A 17 6.82 1.39 3.88
C TRP A 17 5.76 0.28 3.84
N SER A 18 6.10 -0.96 4.21
CA SER A 18 5.10 -2.01 4.44
C SER A 18 3.99 -1.60 5.43
N ILE A 19 4.31 -0.75 6.41
CA ILE A 19 3.31 -0.15 7.32
C ILE A 19 2.33 0.73 6.52
N GLU A 20 2.85 1.56 5.63
CA GLU A 20 2.06 2.46 4.80
C GLU A 20 1.20 1.68 3.80
N HIS A 21 1.72 0.63 3.16
CA HIS A 21 0.92 -0.24 2.29
C HIS A 21 -0.24 -0.90 3.05
N PHE A 22 -0.02 -1.36 4.29
CA PHE A 22 -1.10 -1.89 5.11
C PHE A 22 -2.16 -0.83 5.47
N LEU A 23 -1.75 0.36 5.95
CA LEU A 23 -2.66 1.44 6.32
C LEU A 23 -3.45 1.98 5.12
N THR A 24 -2.77 2.11 3.98
CA THR A 24 -3.36 2.48 2.70
C THR A 24 -4.33 1.39 2.23
N GLY A 25 -4.02 0.11 2.43
CA GLY A 25 -4.91 -1.01 2.15
C GLY A 25 -6.25 -0.90 2.87
N ILE A 26 -6.24 -0.49 4.14
CA ILE A 26 -7.47 -0.24 4.92
C ILE A 26 -8.28 0.88 4.28
N SER A 27 -7.62 1.97 3.90
CA SER A 27 -8.26 3.18 3.38
C SER A 27 -8.81 3.01 1.95
N VAL A 28 -7.95 2.58 1.02
CA VAL A 28 -8.26 2.34 -0.39
C VAL A 28 -9.20 1.15 -0.52
N GLY A 29 -8.97 0.06 0.22
CA GLY A 29 -9.87 -1.09 0.24
C GLY A 29 -11.29 -0.72 0.64
N HIS A 30 -11.46 0.15 1.64
CA HIS A 30 -12.78 0.65 2.01
C HIS A 30 -13.43 1.49 0.88
N ALA A 31 -12.64 2.31 0.19
CA ALA A 31 -13.12 3.12 -0.93
C ALA A 31 -13.55 2.24 -2.13
N VAL A 32 -12.73 1.25 -2.50
CA VAL A 32 -13.03 0.26 -3.55
C VAL A 32 -14.32 -0.49 -3.23
N LYS A 33 -14.44 -1.03 -2.00
CA LYS A 33 -15.65 -1.70 -1.52
C LYS A 33 -16.89 -0.84 -1.68
N LYS A 34 -16.82 0.42 -1.24
CA LYS A 34 -17.94 1.37 -1.33
C LYS A 34 -18.31 1.67 -2.78
N GLY A 35 -17.32 1.85 -3.66
CA GLY A 35 -17.50 2.07 -5.09
C GLY A 35 -18.16 0.88 -5.78
N ASN A 36 -17.59 -0.32 -5.60
CA ASN A 36 -18.09 -1.56 -6.19
C ASN A 36 -19.53 -1.86 -5.75
N ARG A 37 -19.82 -1.77 -4.45
CA ARG A 37 -21.18 -2.01 -3.92
C ARG A 37 -22.19 -1.00 -4.44
N LYS A 38 -21.81 0.28 -4.52
CA LYS A 38 -22.66 1.33 -5.10
C LYS A 38 -22.95 1.06 -6.56
N HIS A 39 -21.97 0.63 -7.34
CA HIS A 39 -22.14 0.33 -8.76
C HIS A 39 -22.98 -0.93 -8.97
N MET A 40 -22.68 -2.00 -8.25
CA MET A 40 -23.42 -3.25 -8.34
C MET A 40 -24.87 -3.14 -7.88
N GLY A 41 -25.13 -2.41 -6.79
CA GLY A 41 -26.51 -2.18 -6.33
C GLY A 41 -27.36 -1.38 -7.32
N ARG A 42 -26.74 -0.63 -8.24
CA ARG A 42 -27.44 0.04 -9.35
C ARG A 42 -27.76 -0.90 -10.51
N ILE A 43 -26.85 -1.82 -10.82
CA ILE A 43 -27.00 -2.77 -11.94
C ILE A 43 -27.92 -3.94 -11.56
N SER A 44 -27.78 -4.44 -10.33
CA SER A 44 -28.55 -5.58 -9.83
C SER A 44 -29.01 -5.29 -8.38
N PRO A 45 -30.18 -4.66 -8.20
CA PRO A 45 -30.68 -4.26 -6.89
C PRO A 45 -30.90 -5.42 -5.90
N HIS A 46 -31.05 -6.65 -6.41
CA HIS A 46 -31.32 -7.85 -5.63
C HIS A 46 -30.06 -8.69 -5.34
N VAL A 47 -28.86 -8.23 -5.75
CA VAL A 47 -27.63 -8.98 -5.48
C VAL A 47 -27.27 -8.93 -4.00
N ASP A 48 -26.89 -10.07 -3.43
CA ASP A 48 -26.30 -10.09 -2.10
C ASP A 48 -24.93 -9.40 -2.13
N LEU A 49 -24.86 -8.18 -1.58
CA LEU A 49 -23.65 -7.36 -1.55
C LEU A 49 -22.51 -7.95 -0.68
N ASN A 50 -22.79 -9.01 0.08
CA ASN A 50 -21.80 -9.75 0.87
C ASN A 50 -21.40 -11.09 0.24
N HIS A 51 -21.88 -11.38 -0.97
CA HIS A 51 -21.52 -12.57 -1.70
C HIS A 51 -20.02 -12.64 -2.00
N LYS A 52 -19.43 -13.85 -1.93
CA LYS A 52 -18.00 -14.10 -2.19
C LYS A 52 -17.52 -13.53 -3.54
N GLY A 53 -18.39 -13.48 -4.54
CA GLY A 53 -18.08 -12.88 -5.84
C GLY A 53 -17.71 -11.39 -5.75
N ILE A 54 -18.35 -10.63 -4.87
CA ILE A 54 -18.12 -9.18 -4.73
C ILE A 54 -16.81 -8.90 -4.04
N ILE A 55 -16.47 -9.72 -3.05
CA ILE A 55 -15.17 -9.67 -2.37
C ILE A 55 -14.03 -9.89 -3.39
N ARG A 56 -14.21 -10.79 -4.38
CA ARG A 56 -13.23 -10.97 -5.46
C ARG A 56 -13.07 -9.72 -6.32
N PHE A 57 -14.16 -9.02 -6.64
CA PHE A 57 -14.09 -7.75 -7.36
C PHE A 57 -13.41 -6.65 -6.54
N ASP A 58 -13.66 -6.60 -5.23
CA ASP A 58 -12.97 -5.67 -4.33
C ASP A 58 -11.46 -5.95 -4.31
N VAL A 59 -11.06 -7.22 -4.12
CA VAL A 59 -9.65 -7.62 -4.14
C VAL A 59 -8.99 -7.31 -5.48
N ALA A 60 -9.67 -7.59 -6.61
CA ALA A 60 -9.16 -7.25 -7.92
C ALA A 60 -8.96 -5.73 -8.10
N GLY A 61 -9.89 -4.91 -7.61
CA GLY A 61 -9.77 -3.45 -7.63
C GLY A 61 -8.61 -2.95 -6.76
N VAL A 62 -8.43 -3.53 -5.57
CA VAL A 62 -7.31 -3.18 -4.67
C VAL A 62 -5.97 -3.56 -5.29
N LEU A 63 -5.85 -4.77 -5.85
CA LEU A 63 -4.63 -5.22 -6.52
C LEU A 63 -4.31 -4.37 -7.75
N LEU A 64 -5.31 -4.01 -8.56
CA LEU A 64 -5.10 -3.12 -9.71
C LEU A 64 -4.52 -1.77 -9.27
N LEU A 65 -5.09 -1.14 -8.24
CA LEU A 65 -4.58 0.12 -7.71
C LEU A 65 -3.18 -0.03 -7.11
N GLY A 66 -2.93 -1.14 -6.41
CA GLY A 66 -1.60 -1.48 -5.90
C GLY A 66 -0.57 -1.57 -7.03
N PHE A 67 -0.78 -2.43 -8.02
CA PHE A 67 0.16 -2.57 -9.14
C PHE A 67 0.32 -1.32 -9.99
N LEU A 68 -0.72 -0.49 -10.12
CA LEU A 68 -0.59 0.82 -10.76
C LEU A 68 0.35 1.73 -9.97
N TRP A 69 0.22 1.76 -8.64
CA TRP A 69 1.13 2.49 -7.77
C TRP A 69 2.56 1.94 -7.85
N GLU A 70 2.75 0.62 -7.74
CA GLU A 70 4.05 -0.02 -7.87
C GLU A 70 4.74 0.34 -9.19
N THR A 71 3.98 0.39 -10.28
CA THR A 71 4.50 0.81 -11.59
C THR A 71 4.98 2.26 -11.56
N VAL A 72 4.20 3.16 -10.97
CA VAL A 72 4.59 4.57 -10.82
C VAL A 72 5.85 4.69 -9.97
N GLU A 73 5.87 4.03 -8.81
CA GLU A 73 7.00 4.03 -7.89
C GLU A 73 8.28 3.54 -8.55
N HIS A 74 8.22 2.44 -9.30
CA HIS A 74 9.37 1.94 -10.04
C HIS A 74 9.98 2.98 -11.00
N TYR A 75 9.15 3.70 -11.74
CA TYR A 75 9.64 4.78 -12.62
C TYR A 75 10.22 5.97 -11.83
N LEU A 76 9.68 6.27 -10.65
CA LEU A 76 10.24 7.32 -9.79
C LEU A 76 11.62 6.91 -9.23
N GLU A 77 11.79 5.63 -8.87
CA GLU A 77 13.05 5.05 -8.41
C GLU A 77 14.13 5.05 -9.49
N GLU A 78 13.77 4.73 -10.72
CA GLU A 78 14.67 4.77 -11.89
C GLU A 78 15.09 6.20 -12.27
N GLY A 79 14.42 7.22 -11.71
CA GLY A 79 14.77 8.62 -11.91
C GLY A 79 14.14 9.26 -13.13
N LEU A 80 13.04 8.70 -13.66
CA LEU A 80 12.29 9.33 -14.75
C LEU A 80 11.73 10.72 -14.37
N TRP A 81 11.59 10.99 -13.06
CA TRP A 81 11.18 12.29 -12.52
C TRP A 81 12.36 13.12 -11.96
N GLY A 82 13.58 12.77 -12.33
CA GLY A 82 14.80 13.48 -11.96
C GLY A 82 15.55 12.89 -10.77
N GLU A 83 16.83 13.21 -10.70
CA GLU A 83 17.79 12.62 -9.75
C GLU A 83 17.42 12.86 -8.29
N LYS A 84 16.81 14.01 -7.97
CA LYS A 84 16.37 14.32 -6.60
C LYS A 84 15.33 13.32 -6.10
N VAL A 85 14.40 12.91 -6.97
CA VAL A 85 13.35 11.95 -6.62
C VAL A 85 13.95 10.56 -6.48
N ALA A 86 14.76 10.12 -7.45
CA ALA A 86 15.47 8.84 -7.36
C ALA A 86 16.35 8.74 -6.10
N PHE A 87 17.05 9.82 -5.76
CA PHE A 87 17.82 9.91 -4.52
C PHE A 87 16.91 9.75 -3.30
N TRP A 88 15.76 10.42 -3.25
CA TRP A 88 14.84 10.26 -2.13
C TRP A 88 14.37 8.81 -1.97
N PHE A 89 14.16 8.07 -3.05
CA PHE A 89 13.77 6.66 -2.99
C PHE A 89 14.88 5.71 -2.55
N GLN A 90 16.16 6.09 -2.66
CA GLN A 90 17.34 5.29 -2.27
C GLN A 90 17.45 3.93 -2.98
N GLY A 91 17.17 3.93 -4.28
CA GLY A 91 17.34 2.76 -5.15
C GLY A 91 16.05 1.99 -5.41
N VAL A 92 16.20 0.97 -6.26
CA VAL A 92 15.07 0.17 -6.75
C VAL A 92 14.67 -0.89 -5.75
N GLU A 93 13.39 -0.95 -5.47
CA GLU A 93 12.82 -1.94 -4.55
C GLU A 93 13.02 -3.39 -5.01
N HIS A 94 13.23 -4.28 -4.06
CA HIS A 94 13.37 -5.71 -4.32
C HIS A 94 12.09 -6.26 -4.96
N TRP A 95 12.24 -7.08 -6.00
CA TRP A 95 11.12 -7.59 -6.79
C TRP A 95 10.04 -8.30 -5.95
N SER A 96 10.44 -8.99 -4.87
CA SER A 96 9.48 -9.70 -4.02
C SER A 96 8.71 -8.76 -3.09
N ASN A 97 9.27 -7.61 -2.71
CA ASN A 97 8.52 -6.61 -1.96
C ASN A 97 7.41 -6.05 -2.87
N ARG A 98 7.84 -5.46 -3.98
CA ARG A 98 7.03 -4.86 -5.05
C ARG A 98 5.92 -5.77 -5.59
N LEU A 99 6.26 -7.01 -5.98
CA LEU A 99 5.31 -7.87 -6.69
C LEU A 99 4.47 -8.76 -5.77
N ILE A 100 4.87 -8.93 -4.51
CA ILE A 100 4.23 -9.87 -3.60
C ILE A 100 3.82 -9.16 -2.31
N SER A 101 4.76 -8.69 -1.50
CA SER A 101 4.47 -8.16 -0.17
C SER A 101 3.55 -6.96 -0.18
N ASP A 102 3.86 -5.92 -0.94
CA ASP A 102 3.12 -4.67 -0.89
C ASP A 102 1.68 -4.82 -1.43
N PRO A 103 1.45 -5.50 -2.56
CA PRO A 103 0.10 -5.85 -3.00
C PRO A 103 -0.64 -6.72 -1.98
N LEU A 104 0.03 -7.66 -1.32
CA LEU A 104 -0.59 -8.48 -0.28
C LEU A 104 -0.96 -7.66 0.95
N LEU A 105 -0.12 -6.72 1.38
CA LEU A 105 -0.40 -5.83 2.51
C LEU A 105 -1.59 -4.92 2.23
N LEU A 106 -1.73 -4.43 1.00
CA LEU A 106 -2.93 -3.71 0.57
C LEU A 106 -4.19 -4.58 0.70
N VAL A 107 -4.12 -5.85 0.27
CA VAL A 107 -5.23 -6.81 0.41
C VAL A 107 -5.53 -7.11 1.88
N VAL A 108 -4.51 -7.33 2.70
CA VAL A 108 -4.67 -7.57 4.15
C VAL A 108 -5.33 -6.34 4.81
N GLY A 109 -4.90 -5.14 4.47
CA GLY A 109 -5.54 -3.89 4.91
C GLY A 109 -7.01 -3.82 4.48
N TYR A 110 -7.33 -4.18 3.22
CA TYR A 110 -8.71 -4.28 2.76
C TYR A 110 -9.54 -5.25 3.62
N LEU A 111 -9.01 -6.44 3.92
CA LEU A 111 -9.71 -7.43 4.74
C LEU A 111 -9.95 -6.92 6.17
N VAL A 112 -9.00 -6.16 6.74
CA VAL A 112 -9.19 -5.47 8.02
C VAL A 112 -10.31 -4.43 7.91
N SER A 113 -10.33 -3.61 6.87
CA SER A 113 -11.41 -2.62 6.64
C SER A 113 -12.78 -3.29 6.43
N PHE A 114 -12.79 -4.51 5.89
CA PHE A 114 -14.00 -5.28 5.67
C PHE A 114 -14.58 -5.76 6.99
N LYS A 115 -13.74 -6.30 7.89
CA LYS A 115 -14.14 -6.84 9.18
C LYS A 115 -14.34 -5.77 10.26
N TYR A 116 -13.53 -4.71 10.23
CA TYR A 116 -13.51 -3.66 11.25
C TYR A 116 -13.52 -2.24 10.65
N PRO A 117 -14.67 -1.77 10.14
CA PRO A 117 -14.77 -0.46 9.46
C PRO A 117 -14.37 0.74 10.32
N GLN A 118 -14.43 0.63 11.65
CA GLN A 118 -14.05 1.69 12.58
C GLN A 118 -12.56 2.06 12.49
N TRP A 119 -11.71 1.19 11.95
CA TRP A 119 -10.28 1.46 11.79
C TRP A 119 -9.93 2.31 10.58
N VAL A 120 -10.89 2.59 9.69
CA VAL A 120 -10.63 3.36 8.47
C VAL A 120 -10.16 4.79 8.79
N ILE A 121 -10.82 5.48 9.73
CA ILE A 121 -10.43 6.85 10.10
C ILE A 121 -9.06 6.86 10.81
N PRO A 122 -8.81 6.03 11.85
CA PRO A 122 -7.48 5.90 12.44
C PRO A 122 -6.39 5.59 11.41
N ALA A 123 -6.62 4.65 10.49
CA ALA A 123 -5.64 4.27 9.48
C ALA A 123 -5.29 5.44 8.56
N ARG A 124 -6.28 6.27 8.15
CA ARG A 124 -6.03 7.47 7.35
C ARG A 124 -5.20 8.52 8.10
N LEU A 125 -5.50 8.74 9.38
CA LEU A 125 -4.77 9.69 10.20
C LEU A 125 -3.33 9.24 10.40
N LEU A 126 -3.12 7.94 10.67
CA LEU A 126 -1.79 7.36 10.82
C LEU A 126 -1.01 7.38 9.51
N SER A 127 -1.62 6.99 8.38
CA SER A 127 -1.00 7.03 7.05
C SER A 127 -0.61 8.46 6.66
N LEU A 128 -1.51 9.43 6.88
CA LEU A 128 -1.20 10.84 6.63
C LEU A 128 -0.04 11.33 7.50
N ALA A 129 -0.04 11.00 8.79
CA ALA A 129 1.06 11.37 9.69
C ALA A 129 2.38 10.69 9.27
N TRP A 130 2.33 9.41 8.91
CA TRP A 130 3.47 8.63 8.45
C TRP A 130 4.08 9.26 7.18
N PHE A 131 3.24 9.55 6.20
CA PHE A 131 3.62 10.21 4.95
C PHE A 131 4.23 11.59 5.19
N ILE A 132 3.60 12.43 6.03
CA ILE A 132 4.12 13.77 6.33
C ILE A 132 5.53 13.69 6.91
N VAL A 133 5.76 12.80 7.87
CA VAL A 133 7.07 12.63 8.49
C VAL A 133 8.10 12.16 7.46
N HIS A 134 7.80 11.11 6.69
CA HIS A 134 8.79 10.52 5.78
C HIS A 134 9.10 11.38 4.55
N VAL A 135 8.14 12.19 4.07
CA VAL A 135 8.33 13.02 2.88
C VAL A 135 8.90 14.39 3.22
N PHE A 136 8.45 15.03 4.31
CA PHE A 136 8.83 16.42 4.61
C PHE A 136 9.90 16.56 5.69
N ILE A 137 10.08 15.55 6.55
CA ILE A 137 11.06 15.62 7.66
C ILE A 137 12.29 14.80 7.33
N PHE A 138 12.11 13.58 6.80
CA PHE A 138 13.24 12.70 6.51
C PHE A 138 13.94 13.06 5.19
N PRO A 139 15.27 12.93 5.13
CA PRO A 139 16.05 13.24 3.93
C PRO A 139 15.78 12.25 2.79
N HIS A 140 15.37 11.03 3.10
CA HIS A 140 15.04 9.98 2.12
C HIS A 140 14.08 8.94 2.71
N SER A 141 13.45 8.15 1.84
CA SER A 141 12.40 7.18 2.15
C SER A 141 12.84 6.12 3.17
N MET A 142 14.10 5.71 3.12
CA MET A 142 14.67 4.66 4.00
C MET A 142 15.35 5.20 5.26
N TYR A 143 15.21 6.49 5.58
CA TYR A 143 15.97 7.11 6.66
C TYR A 143 15.66 6.54 8.05
N LEU A 144 14.39 6.23 8.32
CA LEU A 144 14.00 5.58 9.57
C LEU A 144 14.74 4.24 9.76
N HIS A 145 14.92 3.47 8.69
CA HIS A 145 15.66 2.23 8.76
C HIS A 145 17.12 2.48 9.14
N THR A 146 17.77 3.46 8.51
CA THR A 146 19.16 3.82 8.84
C THR A 146 19.34 4.28 10.29
N LEU A 147 18.34 4.95 10.88
CA LEU A 147 18.37 5.33 12.29
C LEU A 147 18.20 4.16 13.26
N LEU A 148 17.51 3.09 12.85
CA LEU A 148 17.26 1.92 13.68
C LEU A 148 18.39 0.88 13.60
N THR A 149 19.17 0.89 12.52
CA THR A 149 20.26 -0.06 12.28
C THR A 149 21.66 0.54 12.44
N GLY A 150 21.78 1.87 12.56
CA GLY A 150 23.03 2.59 12.85
C GLY A 150 23.29 2.72 14.34
#